data_AF-A0A378QL64-F1
#
_entry.id   AF-A0A378QL64-F1
#
_cell.length_a   1.000
_cell.length_b   1.000
_cell.length_c   1.000
_cell.angle_alpha   90.00
_cell.angle_beta   90.00
_cell.angle_gamma   90.00
#
_symmetry.space_group_name_H-M   'P 1'
#
loop_
_entity.id
_entity.type
_entity.pdbx_description
1 polymer ?
#
loop_
_entity_poly.entity_id
_entity_poly.type
_entity_poly.pdbx_seq_one_letter_code
_entity_poly.pdbx_strand_id
1 'polypeptide(L)'
;MAQLAQDIPLAYVIGKQAFWRHEFLVNEHTLIPRPDSERLVETVLDVLNNPKNSLSKNHTNQPKQLLDLGTGSGCLAISLALELPDWQVTAVDISTDALQVAQQNVTALQVNNVTLRQGSWFASFAAMPSPPQFEVIISNPPYIAADDTH
;
A
#
# COMPACT_ATOMS: atom_id res chain seq x y z
N MET A 1 -8.23 -11.07 28.51
CA MET A 1 -8.84 -9.86 29.11
C MET A 1 -7.82 -8.88 29.73
N ALA A 2 -6.49 -9.08 29.59
CA ALA A 2 -5.49 -8.23 30.26
C ALA A 2 -4.83 -7.14 29.36
N GLN A 3 -5.07 -7.15 28.04
CA GLN A 3 -4.46 -6.20 27.09
C GLN A 3 -5.27 -4.89 26.90
N LEU A 4 -6.51 -4.82 27.37
CA LEU A 4 -7.34 -3.61 27.33
C LEU A 4 -6.95 -2.57 28.42
N ALA A 5 -5.90 -2.85 29.19
CA ALA A 5 -5.39 -1.98 30.26
C ALA A 5 -4.19 -1.11 29.83
N GLN A 6 -3.81 -1.15 28.55
CA GLN A 6 -2.76 -0.33 27.96
C GLN A 6 -3.35 0.31 26.70
N ASP A 7 -2.93 1.53 26.35
CA ASP A 7 -3.38 2.32 25.18
C ASP A 7 -3.03 1.69 23.82
N ILE A 8 -2.97 0.36 23.75
CA ILE A 8 -2.72 -0.43 22.55
C ILE A 8 -4.01 -0.47 21.73
N PRO A 9 -3.99 0.00 20.47
CA PRO A 9 -5.14 -0.08 19.59
C PRO A 9 -5.68 -1.52 19.47
N LEU A 10 -7.01 -1.65 19.48
CA LEU A 10 -7.70 -2.95 19.40
C LEU A 10 -7.27 -3.77 18.16
N ALA A 11 -7.02 -3.12 17.03
CA ALA A 11 -6.59 -3.79 15.79
C ALA A 11 -5.26 -4.53 15.96
N TYR A 12 -4.32 -4.01 16.76
CA TYR A 12 -3.06 -4.71 17.05
C TYR A 12 -3.27 -5.88 18.01
N VAL A 13 -4.21 -5.78 18.94
CA VAL A 13 -4.58 -6.90 19.82
C VAL A 13 -5.22 -8.04 19.03
N ILE A 14 -6.06 -7.70 18.05
CA ILE A 14 -6.69 -8.67 17.12
C ILE A 14 -5.67 -9.17 16.08
N GLY A 15 -4.67 -8.36 15.74
CA GLY A 15 -3.68 -8.61 14.70
C GLY A 15 -4.21 -8.41 13.28
N LYS A 16 -5.41 -7.84 13.12
CA LYS A 16 -6.08 -7.66 11.83
C LYS A 16 -6.90 -6.38 11.77
N GLN A 17 -7.05 -5.85 10.57
CA GLN A 17 -7.90 -4.70 10.26
C GLN A 17 -8.56 -4.89 8.88
N ALA A 18 -9.87 -4.66 8.79
CA ALA A 18 -10.57 -4.61 7.52
C ALA A 18 -10.20 -3.33 6.75
N PHE A 19 -9.95 -3.47 5.46
CA PHE A 19 -9.69 -2.36 4.54
C PHE A 19 -10.12 -2.74 3.14
N TRP A 20 -10.83 -1.84 2.46
CA TRP A 20 -11.42 -2.08 1.15
C TRP A 20 -12.33 -3.33 1.18
N ARG A 21 -11.90 -4.43 0.55
CA ARG A 21 -12.66 -5.69 0.45
C ARG A 21 -12.02 -6.86 1.21
N HIS A 22 -10.95 -6.59 1.96
CA HIS A 22 -10.10 -7.62 2.55
C HIS A 22 -9.77 -7.33 4.01
N GLU A 23 -9.40 -8.37 4.75
CA GLU A 23 -8.75 -8.23 6.04
C GLU A 23 -7.23 -8.27 5.85
N PHE A 24 -6.55 -7.31 6.45
CA PHE A 24 -5.11 -7.22 6.46
C PHE A 24 -4.58 -7.53 7.86
N LEU A 25 -3.53 -8.33 7.93
CA LEU A 25 -2.69 -8.45 9.11
C LEU A 25 -2.08 -7.09 9.41
N VAL A 26 -2.11 -6.71 10.69
CA VAL A 26 -1.54 -5.48 11.21
C VAL A 26 -0.90 -5.74 12.56
N ASN A 27 0.13 -4.97 12.89
CA ASN A 27 0.77 -4.96 14.19
C ASN A 27 1.37 -3.57 14.46
N GLU A 28 2.05 -3.42 15.60
CA GLU A 28 2.68 -2.18 16.05
C GLU A 28 3.68 -1.55 15.06
N HIS A 29 4.16 -2.32 14.06
CA HIS A 29 5.10 -1.86 13.05
C HIS A 29 4.43 -1.22 11.82
N THR A 30 3.09 -1.23 11.76
CA THR A 30 2.31 -0.72 10.62
C THR A 30 1.29 0.29 11.07
N LEU A 31 0.98 1.30 10.26
CA LEU A 31 -0.20 2.13 10.50
C LEU A 31 -1.47 1.29 10.31
N ILE A 32 -2.41 1.35 11.26
CA ILE A 32 -3.72 0.73 11.11
C ILE A 32 -4.45 1.35 9.91
N PRO A 33 -4.82 0.56 8.89
CA PRO A 33 -5.61 1.04 7.76
C PRO A 33 -6.86 1.79 8.22
N ARG A 34 -7.03 3.02 7.73
CA ARG A 34 -8.18 3.87 8.05
C ARG A 34 -9.20 3.81 6.91
N PRO A 35 -10.52 3.79 7.21
CA PRO A 35 -11.55 3.82 6.18
C PRO A 35 -11.41 5.00 5.22
N ASP A 36 -10.95 6.16 5.69
CA ASP A 36 -10.74 7.33 4.82
C ASP A 36 -9.70 7.07 3.72
N SER A 37 -8.74 6.17 3.95
CA SER A 37 -7.74 5.79 2.94
C SER A 37 -8.34 4.94 1.82
N GLU A 38 -9.54 4.38 1.97
CA GLU A 38 -10.26 3.68 0.90
C GLU A 38 -10.64 4.63 -0.24
N ARG A 39 -10.87 5.92 0.07
CA ARG A 39 -11.11 6.94 -0.97
C ARG A 39 -9.95 7.08 -1.94
N LEU A 40 -8.72 6.81 -1.51
CA LEU A 40 -7.56 6.84 -2.39
C LEU A 40 -7.63 5.69 -3.41
N VAL A 41 -8.02 4.49 -2.98
CA VAL A 41 -8.23 3.33 -3.85
C VAL A 41 -9.34 3.65 -4.87
N GLU A 42 -10.49 4.12 -4.39
CA GLU A 42 -11.62 4.52 -5.24
C GLU A 42 -11.21 5.57 -6.28
N THR A 43 -10.52 6.63 -5.86
CA THR A 43 -10.07 7.71 -6.75
C THR A 43 -9.12 7.20 -7.84
N VAL A 44 -8.18 6.32 -7.50
CA VAL A 44 -7.26 5.74 -8.48
C VAL A 44 -8.03 4.90 -9.50
N LEU A 45 -8.95 4.05 -9.05
CA LEU A 45 -9.77 3.22 -9.94
C LEU A 45 -10.63 4.08 -10.86
N ASP A 46 -11.26 5.13 -10.35
CA ASP A 46 -12.06 6.06 -11.15
C ASP A 46 -11.24 6.77 -12.23
N VAL A 47 -10.04 7.23 -11.87
CA VAL A 47 -9.11 7.88 -12.81
C VAL A 47 -8.67 6.90 -13.90
N LEU A 48 -8.35 5.66 -13.54
CA LEU A 48 -7.84 4.66 -14.48
C LEU A 48 -8.93 4.04 -15.37
N ASN A 49 -10.15 3.89 -14.86
CA ASN A 49 -11.29 3.36 -15.59
C ASN A 49 -11.96 4.41 -16.49
N ASN A 50 -11.63 5.69 -16.35
CA ASN A 50 -12.16 6.74 -17.22
C ASN A 50 -11.68 6.54 -18.67
N PRO A 51 -12.58 6.27 -19.64
CA PRO A 51 -12.18 5.98 -21.04
C PRO A 51 -11.49 7.14 -21.76
N LYS A 52 -11.63 8.36 -21.24
CA LYS A 52 -10.95 9.55 -21.77
C LYS A 52 -9.50 9.67 -21.27
N ASN A 53 -9.15 8.93 -20.22
CA ASN A 53 -7.78 8.90 -19.72
C ASN A 53 -6.92 8.07 -20.67
N SER A 54 -5.78 8.61 -21.11
CA SER A 54 -4.81 7.88 -21.93
C SER A 54 -4.28 6.63 -21.20
N LEU A 55 -4.28 6.64 -19.86
CA LEU A 55 -3.93 5.50 -19.02
C LEU A 55 -5.00 4.42 -18.99
N SER A 56 -6.21 4.61 -19.53
CA SER A 56 -7.23 3.55 -19.60
C SER A 56 -6.94 2.54 -20.72
N LYS A 57 -6.20 2.95 -21.75
CA LYS A 57 -5.85 2.09 -22.89
C LYS A 57 -4.51 1.44 -22.65
N ASN A 58 -4.41 0.12 -22.81
CA ASN A 58 -3.11 -0.53 -22.81
C ASN A 58 -2.54 -0.45 -24.24
N HIS A 59 -1.62 0.50 -24.45
CA HIS A 59 -1.00 0.74 -25.75
C HIS A 59 0.27 -0.10 -25.97
N THR A 60 0.71 -0.84 -24.95
CA THR A 60 1.94 -1.66 -24.99
C THR A 60 1.63 -3.08 -24.50
N ASN A 61 2.49 -4.05 -24.83
CA ASN A 61 2.41 -5.42 -24.29
C ASN A 61 3.08 -5.55 -22.91
N GLN A 62 3.27 -4.44 -22.19
CA GLN A 62 3.92 -4.43 -20.87
C GLN A 62 2.90 -4.05 -19.79
N PRO A 63 3.00 -4.63 -18.58
CA PRO A 63 2.15 -4.22 -17.48
C PRO A 63 2.49 -2.78 -17.07
N LYS A 64 1.44 -1.99 -16.84
CA LYS A 64 1.58 -0.63 -16.30
C LYS A 64 2.09 -0.69 -14.88
N GLN A 65 2.84 0.31 -14.48
CA GLN A 65 3.56 0.37 -13.22
C GLN A 65 2.89 1.37 -12.26
N LEU A 66 2.56 0.88 -11.07
CA LEU A 66 2.06 1.69 -9.96
C LEU A 66 3.06 1.64 -8.80
N LEU A 67 3.33 2.77 -8.19
CA LEU A 67 4.18 2.87 -7.00
C LEU A 67 3.36 3.28 -5.79
N ASP A 68 3.47 2.52 -4.69
CA ASP A 68 2.98 2.88 -3.36
C ASP A 68 4.16 3.22 -2.45
N LEU A 69 4.19 4.44 -1.93
CA LEU A 69 5.26 4.96 -1.07
C LEU A 69 4.80 5.01 0.39
N GLY A 70 5.54 4.33 1.27
CA GLY A 70 5.16 4.17 2.68
C GLY A 70 4.04 3.14 2.84
N THR A 71 4.22 1.95 2.26
CA THR A 71 3.15 0.97 2.08
C THR A 71 2.59 0.40 3.41
N GLY A 72 3.36 0.46 4.50
CA GLY A 72 2.95 -0.08 5.79
C GLY A 72 2.57 -1.56 5.70
N SER A 73 1.32 -1.88 6.03
CA SER A 73 0.77 -3.25 5.93
C SER A 73 0.53 -3.73 4.48
N GLY A 74 0.78 -2.88 3.48
CA GLY A 74 0.52 -3.17 2.07
C GLY A 74 -0.92 -2.93 1.64
N CYS A 75 -1.78 -2.39 2.52
CA CYS A 75 -3.23 -2.36 2.28
C CYS A 75 -3.64 -1.62 0.99
N LEU A 76 -3.00 -0.49 0.66
CA LEU A 76 -3.25 0.24 -0.59
C LEU A 76 -2.72 -0.51 -1.81
N ALA A 77 -1.43 -0.85 -1.80
CA ALA A 77 -0.78 -1.58 -2.89
C ALA A 77 -1.49 -2.88 -3.25
N ILE A 78 -1.84 -3.69 -2.24
CA ILE A 78 -2.48 -4.99 -2.42
C ILE A 78 -3.93 -4.84 -2.91
N SER A 79 -4.69 -3.89 -2.35
CA SER A 79 -6.07 -3.64 -2.81
C SER A 79 -6.11 -3.20 -4.27
N LEU A 80 -5.19 -2.32 -4.67
CA LEU A 80 -5.09 -1.88 -6.06
C LEU A 80 -4.59 -2.99 -6.98
N ALA A 81 -3.63 -3.80 -6.56
CA ALA A 81 -3.14 -4.92 -7.33
C ALA A 81 -4.23 -5.96 -7.63
N LEU A 82 -5.15 -6.20 -6.67
CA LEU A 82 -6.28 -7.11 -6.84
C LEU A 82 -7.35 -6.56 -7.80
N GLU A 83 -7.57 -5.25 -7.81
CA GLU A 83 -8.52 -4.59 -8.73
C GLU A 83 -7.91 -4.34 -10.13
N LEU A 84 -6.57 -4.30 -10.23
CA LEU A 84 -5.81 -3.98 -11.43
C LEU A 84 -4.85 -5.13 -11.83
N PRO A 85 -5.36 -6.29 -12.30
CA PRO A 85 -4.53 -7.46 -12.59
C PRO A 85 -3.51 -7.24 -13.72
N ASP A 86 -3.75 -6.28 -14.61
CA ASP A 86 -2.83 -5.90 -15.71
C ASP A 86 -1.76 -4.88 -15.29
N TRP A 87 -1.73 -4.50 -14.01
CA TRP A 87 -0.74 -3.59 -13.45
C TRP A 87 0.24 -4.35 -12.57
N GLN A 88 1.50 -3.90 -12.60
CA GLN A 88 2.50 -4.26 -11.63
C GLN A 88 2.58 -3.16 -10.56
N VAL A 89 2.33 -3.52 -9.32
CA VAL A 89 2.48 -2.62 -8.18
C VAL A 89 3.85 -2.82 -7.55
N THR A 90 4.58 -1.74 -7.31
CA THR A 90 5.76 -1.70 -6.45
C THR A 90 5.40 -0.98 -5.17
N ALA A 91 5.62 -1.62 -4.03
CA ALA A 91 5.32 -1.07 -2.72
C ALA A 91 6.62 -0.88 -1.93
N VAL A 92 6.85 0.36 -1.49
CA VAL A 92 8.08 0.79 -0.83
C VAL A 92 7.79 1.15 0.61
N ASP A 93 8.63 0.69 1.53
CA ASP A 93 8.66 1.18 2.90
C ASP A 93 10.10 1.25 3.43
N ILE A 94 10.37 2.17 4.34
CA ILE A 94 11.66 2.27 5.01
C ILE A 94 11.81 1.19 6.09
N SER A 95 10.68 0.80 6.69
CA SER A 95 10.61 -0.19 7.77
C SER A 95 10.63 -1.61 7.22
N THR A 96 11.65 -2.39 7.61
CA THR A 96 11.70 -3.83 7.31
C THR A 96 10.53 -4.57 7.94
N ASP A 97 10.14 -4.18 9.14
CA ASP A 97 9.10 -4.86 9.90
C ASP A 97 7.72 -4.62 9.28
N ALA A 98 7.48 -3.41 8.77
CA ALA A 98 6.28 -3.11 7.99
C ALA A 98 6.24 -3.97 6.71
N LEU A 99 7.35 -4.08 5.98
CA LEU A 99 7.43 -4.92 4.79
C LEU A 99 7.24 -6.41 5.08
N GLN A 100 7.64 -6.90 6.25
CA GLN A 100 7.33 -8.27 6.65
C GLN A 100 5.82 -8.48 6.79
N VAL A 101 5.10 -7.52 7.40
CA VAL A 101 3.63 -7.56 7.48
C VAL A 101 3.00 -7.48 6.09
N ALA A 102 3.48 -6.56 5.24
CA ALA A 102 3.03 -6.47 3.85
C ALA A 102 3.26 -7.78 3.09
N GLN A 103 4.40 -8.44 3.29
CA GLN A 103 4.71 -9.72 2.65
C GLN A 103 3.75 -10.82 3.11
N GLN A 104 3.42 -10.86 4.40
CA GLN A 104 2.43 -11.80 4.93
C GLN A 104 1.06 -11.55 4.30
N ASN A 105 0.65 -10.30 4.12
CA ASN A 105 -0.61 -9.95 3.46
C ASN A 105 -0.62 -10.31 1.98
N VAL A 106 0.47 -10.04 1.24
CA VAL A 106 0.63 -10.47 -0.17
C VAL A 106 0.45 -11.98 -0.28
N THR A 107 1.08 -12.76 0.60
CA THR A 107 0.96 -14.22 0.62
C THR A 107 -0.45 -14.68 1.02
N ALA A 108 -1.03 -14.11 2.07
CA ALA A 108 -2.35 -14.48 2.58
C ALA A 108 -3.47 -14.22 1.57
N LEU A 109 -3.35 -13.13 0.80
CA LEU A 109 -4.33 -12.72 -0.22
C LEU A 109 -3.96 -13.22 -1.62
N GLN A 110 -2.90 -14.03 -1.75
CA GLN A 110 -2.47 -14.67 -3.00
C GLN A 110 -2.24 -13.70 -4.16
N VAL A 111 -1.67 -12.53 -3.86
CA VAL A 111 -1.42 -11.48 -4.86
C VAL A 111 -0.06 -11.72 -5.53
N ASN A 112 -0.05 -11.71 -6.86
CA ASN A 112 1.11 -12.07 -7.67
C ASN A 112 1.76 -10.89 -8.41
N ASN A 113 1.08 -9.74 -8.45
CA ASN A 113 1.49 -8.52 -9.14
C ASN A 113 1.91 -7.39 -8.17
N VAL A 114 2.42 -7.75 -6.98
CA VAL A 114 3.01 -6.82 -6.02
C VAL A 114 4.48 -7.16 -5.80
N THR A 115 5.34 -6.15 -5.90
CA THR A 115 6.77 -6.24 -5.56
C THR A 115 7.05 -5.36 -4.35
N LEU A 116 7.56 -5.94 -3.28
CA LEU A 116 7.96 -5.21 -2.07
C LEU A 116 9.42 -4.75 -2.17
N ARG A 117 9.70 -3.52 -1.75
CA ARG A 117 11.04 -2.94 -1.78
C ARG A 117 11.31 -2.13 -0.52
N GLN A 118 12.42 -2.44 0.15
CA GLN A 118 12.89 -1.61 1.25
C GLN A 118 13.59 -0.36 0.71
N GLY A 119 13.24 0.79 1.28
CA GLY A 119 14.00 2.01 1.12
C GLY A 119 13.20 3.27 1.46
N SER A 120 13.89 4.39 1.50
CA SER A 120 13.27 5.69 1.73
C SER A 120 12.77 6.26 0.40
N TRP A 121 11.45 6.37 0.25
CA TRP A 121 10.84 7.04 -0.90
C TRP A 121 11.43 6.58 -2.25
N PHE A 122 11.80 7.55 -3.10
CA PHE A 122 12.46 7.33 -4.38
C PHE A 122 13.94 6.93 -4.27
N ALA A 123 14.59 7.15 -3.12
CA ALA A 123 16.00 6.76 -2.93
C ALA A 123 16.18 5.24 -3.05
N SER A 124 15.11 4.46 -2.85
CA SER A 124 15.04 3.02 -3.08
C SER A 124 15.35 2.58 -4.53
N PHE A 125 15.32 3.53 -5.49
CA PHE A 125 15.63 3.30 -6.90
C PHE A 125 16.91 4.01 -7.37
N ALA A 126 17.54 4.86 -6.54
CA ALA A 126 18.61 5.76 -6.98
C ALA A 126 19.88 5.06 -7.50
N ALA A 127 20.15 3.85 -7.02
CA ALA A 127 21.30 3.05 -7.47
C ALA A 127 21.03 2.24 -8.75
N MET A 128 19.82 2.31 -9.32
CA MET A 128 19.46 1.58 -10.53
C MET A 128 19.96 2.33 -11.78
N PRO A 129 20.69 1.66 -12.69
CA PRO A 129 21.08 2.27 -13.97
C PRO A 129 19.88 2.70 -14.81
N SER A 130 18.74 2.02 -14.66
CA SER A 130 17.48 2.32 -15.32
C SER A 130 16.35 2.11 -14.31
N PRO A 131 15.96 3.14 -13.54
CA PRO A 131 14.85 3.02 -12.61
C PRO A 131 13.53 2.86 -13.39
N PRO A 132 12.56 2.11 -12.83
CA PRO A 132 11.24 1.96 -13.44
C PRO A 132 10.55 3.33 -13.58
N GLN A 133 9.78 3.48 -14.65
CA GLN A 133 8.83 4.57 -14.79
C GLN A 133 7.49 4.09 -14.23
N PHE A 134 6.79 4.99 -13.54
CA PHE A 134 5.49 4.71 -12.93
C PHE A 134 4.44 5.61 -13.57
N GLU A 135 3.36 5.01 -14.06
CA GLU A 135 2.20 5.76 -14.56
C GLU A 135 1.37 6.35 -13.41
N VAL A 136 1.37 5.68 -12.25
CA VAL A 136 0.67 6.13 -11.05
C VAL A 136 1.58 6.01 -9.84
N ILE A 137 1.62 7.05 -9.01
CA ILE A 137 2.30 7.05 -7.73
C ILE A 137 1.30 7.46 -6.67
N ILE A 138 1.17 6.63 -5.63
CA ILE A 138 0.32 6.88 -4.47
C ILE A 138 1.15 6.85 -3.19
N SER A 139 0.60 7.45 -2.15
CA SER A 139 1.16 7.40 -0.81
C SER A 139 0.07 7.80 0.20
N ASN A 140 0.10 7.18 1.37
CA ASN A 140 -0.60 7.69 2.55
C ASN A 140 0.41 7.88 3.69
N PRO A 141 1.22 8.96 3.63
CA PRO A 141 2.30 9.14 4.55
C PRO A 141 1.81 9.59 5.92
N PRO A 142 2.63 9.47 6.98
CA PRO A 142 2.26 10.01 8.29
C PRO A 142 1.96 11.51 8.17
N TYR A 143 0.74 11.89 8.51
CA TYR A 143 0.22 13.27 8.37
C TYR A 143 -0.02 13.96 9.71
N ILE A 144 0.28 13.29 10.83
CA ILE A 144 0.16 13.87 12.17
C ILE A 144 1.40 14.73 12.42
N ALA A 145 1.18 16.00 12.75
CA ALA A 145 2.26 16.91 13.15
C ALA A 145 2.94 16.35 14.41
N ALA A 146 4.26 16.47 14.51
CA ALA A 146 5.02 15.97 15.66
C ALA A 146 4.56 16.56 17.01
N ASP A 147 3.80 17.66 16.97
CA ASP A 147 3.39 18.48 18.11
C ASP A 147 1.88 18.42 18.37
N ASP A 148 1.16 17.48 17.75
CA ASP A 148 -0.29 17.36 17.94
C ASP A 148 -0.58 16.83 19.36
N THR A 149 -1.02 17.75 20.23
CA THR A 149 -1.39 17.48 21.62
C THR A 149 -2.85 17.09 21.64
N HIS A 150 -3.11 15.78 21.78
CA HIS A 150 -4.43 15.28 22.18
C HIS A 150 -4.78 15.69 23.62
#